data_AF-A0A2I7K4X2-F1
#
_entry.id   AF-A0A2I7K4X2-F1
#
_cell.length_a   1.000
_cell.length_b   1.000
_cell.length_c   1.000
_cell.angle_alpha   90.00
_cell.angle_beta   90.00
_cell.angle_gamma   90.00
#
_symmetry.space_group_name_H-M   'P 1'
#
loop_
_entity.id
_entity.type
_entity.pdbx_description
1 polymer ?
#
loop_
_entity_poly.entity_id
_entity_poly.type
_entity_poly.pdbx_seq_one_letter_code
_entity_poly.pdbx_strand_id
1 'polypeptide(L)'
;MAEISNPRYSRPIDVHRWSDHPEVKALVEEIWQDYLPWQITGKQGEKRPGPQPKTSFKNQLKVLVLDLYVAWLEDPELSIGMSMSPNEWKANSRYNALHLSKKLIPITEALSIAGLVDLAKGSYAGPGAKSNRTTRIRASEGLQNMFRHAKFQRDDVHRFEGQEVIILRDEKVAGKVGKEVEYTDTPNTNAMRSELKSYNDLLAASFIDIATLQEPIIQLDDDEVTAPLRIHPDHARLRRVFSRKDWSMNGRFYGGWWQQVNDDWRSKIFIDDQPTIEVDFKGLHVAMLYAQTGNKMAHDPYDISSQKIEAYPPELLRKLIKRLALTAINAKEKSSAYRAFRDGFSTAHVGKTLSNKKLDQLMAAFLEVNPALEAFLFSDQGIRLMYLDSQITAHVHSHFTKQGVPVLSIHDSYVIDHMRVAELRDVMAEASEAVVGQALPTSIKLPDMPEYAHVSDEQLQEHIENRQGIRCVGYMDRLFSYQERTGRGISPVSRRDAQEGYRLGLLG
;
A
#
# COMPACT_ATOMS: atom_id res chain seq x y z
N MET A 1 32.09 -13.79 -4.78
CA MET A 1 30.88 -12.98 -4.98
C MET A 1 30.13 -13.60 -6.14
N ALA A 2 28.87 -13.97 -5.91
CA ALA A 2 28.01 -14.45 -6.98
C ALA A 2 27.47 -13.26 -7.77
N GLU A 3 27.22 -13.45 -9.07
CA GLU A 3 26.60 -12.43 -9.90
C GLU A 3 25.11 -12.35 -9.60
N ILE A 4 24.57 -11.13 -9.45
CA ILE A 4 23.12 -10.91 -9.39
C ILE A 4 22.59 -10.97 -10.82
N SER A 5 22.01 -12.11 -11.19
CA SER A 5 21.54 -12.43 -12.54
C SER A 5 20.38 -11.53 -12.99
N ASN A 6 19.45 -11.19 -12.10
CA ASN A 6 18.32 -10.30 -12.37
C ASN A 6 18.29 -9.09 -11.42
N PRO A 7 19.02 -8.00 -11.72
CA PRO A 7 19.04 -6.81 -10.87
C PRO A 7 17.72 -6.03 -10.82
N ARG A 8 16.71 -6.40 -11.63
CA ARG A 8 15.39 -5.75 -11.61
C ARG A 8 14.47 -6.37 -10.57
N TYR A 9 14.67 -7.65 -10.25
CA TYR A 9 13.98 -8.32 -9.16
C TYR A 9 14.47 -7.78 -7.82
N SER A 10 13.88 -6.65 -7.43
CA SER A 10 14.41 -5.83 -6.35
C SER A 10 13.40 -4.86 -5.78
N ARG A 11 13.59 -4.52 -4.50
CA ARG A 11 12.87 -3.42 -3.83
C ARG A 11 13.85 -2.36 -3.31
N PRO A 12 13.43 -1.11 -3.08
CA PRO A 12 14.26 -0.13 -2.37
C PRO A 12 14.62 -0.60 -0.95
N ILE A 13 15.76 -0.11 -0.43
CA ILE A 13 16.13 -0.31 0.97
C ILE A 13 15.07 0.28 1.91
N ASP A 14 14.66 -0.50 2.90
CA ASP A 14 13.83 -0.02 4.00
C ASP A 14 14.73 0.47 5.14
N VAL A 15 14.79 1.80 5.27
CA VAL A 15 15.66 2.47 6.26
C VAL A 15 15.10 2.46 7.68
N HIS A 16 14.00 1.74 7.91
CA HIS A 16 13.31 1.68 9.21
C HIS A 16 13.16 0.26 9.74
N ARG A 17 13.94 -0.73 9.25
CA ARG A 17 13.96 -2.08 9.85
C ARG A 17 14.63 -2.07 11.22
N TRP A 18 13.98 -2.65 12.21
CA TRP A 18 14.47 -2.71 13.59
C TRP A 18 14.06 -4.00 14.30
N SER A 19 14.83 -4.36 15.32
CA SER A 19 14.56 -5.50 16.19
C SER A 19 15.41 -5.38 17.44
N ASP A 20 14.84 -5.55 18.62
CA ASP A 20 15.60 -5.59 19.88
C ASP A 20 15.87 -7.02 20.36
N HIS A 21 15.59 -8.01 19.51
CA HIS A 21 15.82 -9.42 19.81
C HIS A 21 17.32 -9.68 20.12
N PRO A 22 17.66 -10.38 21.23
CA PRO A 22 19.05 -10.61 21.62
C PRO A 22 19.91 -11.30 20.53
N GLU A 23 19.31 -12.23 19.78
CA GLU A 23 19.99 -12.94 18.69
C GLU A 23 20.31 -12.03 17.50
N VAL A 24 19.49 -11.00 17.23
CA VAL A 24 19.83 -9.96 16.24
C VAL A 24 21.06 -9.19 16.70
N LYS A 25 21.12 -8.84 17.99
CA LYS A 25 22.28 -8.16 18.56
C LYS A 25 23.54 -9.02 18.45
N ALA A 26 23.44 -10.32 18.76
CA ALA A 26 24.54 -11.27 18.65
C ALA A 26 25.04 -11.40 17.21
N LEU A 27 24.14 -11.60 16.23
CA LEU A 27 24.47 -11.67 14.82
C LEU A 27 25.17 -10.39 14.32
N VAL A 28 24.66 -9.22 14.69
CA VAL A 28 25.28 -7.94 14.31
C VAL A 28 26.64 -7.75 14.98
N GLU A 29 26.83 -8.23 16.21
CA GLU A 29 28.12 -8.20 16.90
C GLU A 29 29.15 -9.08 16.20
N GLU A 30 28.79 -10.31 15.85
CA GLU A 30 29.64 -11.25 15.10
C GLU A 30 30.10 -10.63 13.77
N ILE A 31 29.16 -10.15 12.95
CA ILE A 31 29.49 -9.46 11.68
C ILE A 31 30.40 -8.25 11.93
N TRP A 32 30.14 -7.50 13.00
CA TRP A 32 30.91 -6.31 13.33
C TRP A 32 32.36 -6.62 13.73
N GLN A 33 32.60 -7.66 14.52
CA GLN A 33 33.95 -8.00 15.00
C GLN A 33 34.76 -8.76 13.96
N ASP A 34 34.13 -9.73 13.29
CA ASP A 34 34.86 -10.74 12.53
C ASP A 34 35.02 -10.37 11.05
N TYR A 35 34.13 -9.53 10.50
CA TYR A 35 34.07 -9.25 9.07
C TYR A 35 34.31 -7.79 8.70
N LEU A 36 34.10 -6.84 9.61
CA LEU A 36 34.28 -5.42 9.30
C LEU A 36 35.70 -4.94 9.66
N PRO A 37 36.38 -4.22 8.76
CA PRO A 37 37.74 -3.78 8.99
C PRO A 37 37.80 -2.63 10.01
N TRP A 38 38.95 -2.45 10.67
CA TRP A 38 39.14 -1.45 11.72
C TRP A 38 38.86 0.00 11.28
N GLN A 39 38.95 0.31 9.99
CA GLN A 39 38.56 1.62 9.44
C GLN A 39 37.04 1.88 9.61
N ILE A 40 36.24 0.83 9.63
CA ILE A 40 34.79 0.87 9.84
C ILE A 40 34.42 0.69 11.30
N THR A 41 35.13 -0.16 12.06
CA THR A 41 34.82 -0.47 13.47
C THR A 41 35.48 0.49 14.46
N GLY A 42 36.54 1.20 14.03
CA GLY A 42 37.35 2.09 14.85
C GLY A 42 38.42 1.32 15.62
N LYS A 43 39.46 2.02 16.07
CA LYS A 43 40.45 1.43 16.98
C LYS A 43 39.85 1.24 18.37
N GLN A 44 40.07 0.08 18.96
CA GLN A 44 39.56 -0.25 20.28
C GLN A 44 40.13 0.73 21.32
N GLY A 45 39.24 1.37 22.10
CA GLY A 45 39.62 2.36 23.11
C GLY A 45 39.87 3.79 22.61
N GLU A 46 39.82 4.04 21.29
CA GLU A 46 40.01 5.39 20.73
C GLU A 46 38.69 6.00 20.22
N LYS A 47 38.44 7.26 20.57
CA LYS A 47 37.34 8.03 19.95
C LYS A 47 37.70 8.36 18.51
N ARG A 48 36.77 8.13 17.58
CA ARG A 48 36.99 8.49 16.18
C ARG A 48 37.11 10.00 16.03
N PRO A 49 38.07 10.49 15.24
CA PRO A 49 38.18 11.91 14.95
C PRO A 49 37.00 12.42 14.12
N GLY A 50 36.58 13.66 14.38
CA GLY A 50 35.52 14.36 13.65
C GLY A 50 34.11 14.18 14.22
N PRO A 51 33.10 14.84 13.59
CA PRO A 51 31.72 14.76 14.03
C PRO A 51 31.17 13.33 13.99
N GLN A 52 30.61 12.87 15.09
CA GLN A 52 29.98 11.56 15.16
C GLN A 52 28.65 11.57 14.40
N PRO A 53 28.33 10.50 13.64
CA PRO A 53 27.01 10.37 13.04
C PRO A 53 25.94 10.25 14.13
N LYS A 54 24.72 10.72 13.84
CA LYS A 54 23.57 10.60 14.75
C LYS A 54 23.24 9.15 15.11
N THR A 55 23.45 8.24 14.15
CA THR A 55 23.31 6.80 14.35
C THR A 55 24.67 6.15 14.25
N SER A 56 24.98 5.28 15.22
CA SER A 56 26.24 4.56 15.25
C SER A 56 26.40 3.69 13.99
N PHE A 57 27.64 3.47 13.57
CA PHE A 57 27.92 2.59 12.43
C PHE A 57 27.35 1.18 12.65
N LYS A 58 27.41 0.66 13.88
CA LYS A 58 26.84 -0.65 14.24
C LYS A 58 25.31 -0.67 14.11
N ASN A 59 24.61 0.40 14.50
CA ASN A 59 23.16 0.48 14.29
C ASN A 59 22.81 0.61 12.80
N GLN A 60 23.61 1.31 12.01
CA GLN A 60 23.41 1.34 10.56
C GLN A 60 23.65 -0.04 9.92
N LEU A 61 24.67 -0.79 10.37
CA LEU A 61 24.89 -2.18 9.99
C LEU A 61 23.65 -3.04 10.33
N LYS A 62 23.13 -2.91 11.56
CA LYS A 62 21.92 -3.61 12.01
C LYS A 62 20.76 -3.40 11.05
N VAL A 63 20.45 -2.15 10.67
CA VAL A 63 19.35 -1.87 9.73
C VAL A 63 19.57 -2.53 8.38
N LEU A 64 20.80 -2.48 7.85
CA LEU A 64 21.14 -3.11 6.57
C LEU A 64 21.01 -4.64 6.62
N VAL A 65 21.55 -5.28 7.67
CA VAL A 65 21.48 -6.73 7.86
C VAL A 65 20.03 -7.19 8.03
N LEU A 66 19.23 -6.46 8.81
CA LEU A 66 17.81 -6.77 8.99
C LEU A 66 17.01 -6.61 7.70
N ASP A 67 17.29 -5.58 6.89
CA ASP A 67 16.59 -5.41 5.62
C ASP A 67 16.97 -6.50 4.61
N LEU A 68 18.25 -6.91 4.57
CA LEU A 68 18.73 -8.06 3.79
C LEU A 68 18.10 -9.38 4.27
N TYR A 69 17.96 -9.57 5.58
CA TYR A 69 17.28 -10.73 6.15
C TYR A 69 15.81 -10.80 5.73
N VAL A 70 15.09 -9.68 5.81
CA VAL A 70 13.68 -9.62 5.37
C VAL A 70 13.56 -9.87 3.87
N ALA A 71 14.45 -9.31 3.04
CA ALA A 71 14.45 -9.59 1.60
C ALA A 71 14.72 -11.08 1.31
N TRP A 72 15.68 -11.69 2.02
CA TRP A 72 15.99 -13.12 1.88
C TRP A 72 14.83 -14.04 2.28
N LEU A 73 14.08 -13.68 3.35
CA LEU A 73 12.88 -14.41 3.75
C LEU A 73 11.73 -14.30 2.73
N GLU A 74 11.66 -13.19 2.00
CA GLU A 74 10.70 -13.01 0.90
C GLU A 74 11.09 -13.90 -0.28
N ASP A 75 12.34 -13.78 -0.73
CA ASP A 75 12.94 -14.63 -1.75
C ASP A 75 14.48 -14.52 -1.67
N PRO A 76 15.24 -15.62 -1.59
CA PRO A 76 16.71 -15.58 -1.54
C PRO A 76 17.38 -14.83 -2.69
N GLU A 77 16.73 -14.71 -3.86
CA GLU A 77 17.22 -13.97 -5.02
C GLU A 77 16.83 -12.48 -5.01
N LEU A 78 15.93 -12.05 -4.12
CA LEU A 78 15.45 -10.67 -4.05
C LEU A 78 16.55 -9.71 -3.63
N SER A 79 16.82 -8.73 -4.51
CA SER A 79 17.83 -7.71 -4.25
C SER A 79 17.25 -6.46 -3.60
N ILE A 80 18.09 -5.72 -2.89
CA ILE A 80 17.78 -4.41 -2.34
C ILE A 80 18.48 -3.32 -3.16
N GLY A 81 17.72 -2.32 -3.59
CA GLY A 81 18.21 -1.13 -4.24
C GLY A 81 18.73 -0.10 -3.24
N MET A 82 20.03 0.21 -3.30
CA MET A 82 20.67 1.17 -2.41
C MET A 82 21.44 2.24 -3.21
N SER A 83 21.28 3.50 -2.84
CA SER A 83 22.06 4.59 -3.43
C SER A 83 23.47 4.62 -2.86
N MET A 84 24.46 4.60 -3.75
CA MET A 84 25.88 4.82 -3.42
C MET A 84 26.27 6.30 -3.45
N SER A 85 25.30 7.21 -3.62
CA SER A 85 25.54 8.66 -3.59
C SER A 85 25.40 9.19 -2.17
N PRO A 86 26.42 9.88 -1.61
CA PRO A 86 26.33 10.51 -0.29
C PRO A 86 25.17 11.50 -0.15
N ASN A 87 24.72 12.11 -1.25
CA ASN A 87 23.68 13.15 -1.26
C ASN A 87 22.27 12.60 -1.02
N GLU A 88 22.06 11.31 -1.25
CA GLU A 88 20.76 10.66 -0.99
C GLU A 88 20.54 10.36 0.51
N TRP A 89 21.61 10.35 1.30
CA TRP A 89 21.56 9.99 2.73
C TRP A 89 21.39 11.21 3.64
N LYS A 90 20.14 11.68 3.74
CA LYS A 90 19.77 12.83 4.58
C LYS A 90 19.52 12.41 6.02
N ALA A 91 20.58 12.31 6.82
CA ALA A 91 20.50 11.87 8.23
C ALA A 91 19.62 12.77 9.14
N ASN A 92 19.37 14.02 8.75
CA ASN A 92 18.52 14.95 9.51
C ASN A 92 17.06 15.00 9.03
N SER A 93 16.70 14.22 8.00
CA SER A 93 15.33 14.22 7.47
C SER A 93 14.38 13.54 8.44
N ARG A 94 13.16 14.09 8.59
CA ARG A 94 12.09 13.42 9.37
C ARG A 94 11.71 12.05 8.80
N TYR A 95 11.86 11.87 7.49
CA TYR A 95 11.56 10.60 6.82
C TYR A 95 12.68 9.57 6.99
N ASN A 96 13.79 9.95 7.65
CA ASN A 96 14.89 9.08 8.02
C ASN A 96 15.02 9.02 9.55
N ALA A 97 13.98 8.50 10.20
CA ALA A 97 13.86 8.42 11.66
C ALA A 97 15.00 7.65 12.36
N LEU A 98 15.68 6.72 11.67
CA LEU A 98 16.88 6.03 12.19
C LEU A 98 18.19 6.75 11.83
N HIS A 99 18.11 7.97 11.28
CA HIS A 99 19.24 8.83 10.93
C HIS A 99 20.36 8.14 10.15
N LEU A 100 20.00 7.23 9.24
CA LEU A 100 20.98 6.57 8.38
C LEU A 100 21.74 7.61 7.55
N SER A 101 23.06 7.49 7.51
CA SER A 101 23.93 8.45 6.85
C SER A 101 24.71 7.80 5.71
N LYS A 102 25.44 8.61 4.95
CA LYS A 102 26.39 8.16 3.91
C LYS A 102 27.41 7.12 4.40
N LYS A 103 27.55 6.91 5.71
CA LYS A 103 28.38 5.86 6.30
C LYS A 103 27.87 4.44 6.00
N LEU A 104 26.62 4.28 5.54
CA LEU A 104 26.12 2.98 5.06
C LEU A 104 26.85 2.47 3.82
N ILE A 105 27.35 3.39 2.98
CA ILE A 105 28.10 3.09 1.75
C ILE A 105 29.37 2.28 2.07
N PRO A 106 30.33 2.78 2.89
CA PRO A 106 31.54 2.01 3.19
C PRO A 106 31.28 0.76 4.06
N ILE A 107 30.18 0.71 4.83
CA ILE A 107 29.76 -0.53 5.50
C ILE A 107 29.39 -1.59 4.47
N THR A 108 28.60 -1.22 3.46
CA THR A 108 28.15 -2.14 2.41
C THR A 108 29.32 -2.62 1.55
N GLU A 109 30.24 -1.74 1.21
CA GLU A 109 31.48 -2.09 0.49
C GLU A 109 32.32 -3.08 1.29
N ALA A 110 32.48 -2.85 2.60
CA ALA A 110 33.21 -3.76 3.48
C ALA A 110 32.54 -5.15 3.56
N LEU A 111 31.21 -5.22 3.70
CA LEU A 111 30.47 -6.49 3.69
C LEU A 111 30.63 -7.24 2.36
N SER A 112 30.68 -6.51 1.23
CA SER A 112 30.89 -7.12 -0.08
C SER A 112 32.31 -7.67 -0.25
N ILE A 113 33.33 -6.94 0.21
CA ILE A 113 34.72 -7.41 0.25
C ILE A 113 34.87 -8.64 1.15
N ALA A 114 34.18 -8.66 2.29
CA ALA A 114 34.16 -9.78 3.23
C ALA A 114 33.32 -10.99 2.71
N GLY A 115 32.69 -10.87 1.54
CA GLY A 115 31.92 -11.94 0.92
C GLY A 115 30.55 -12.20 1.56
N LEU A 116 30.03 -11.27 2.37
CA LEU A 116 28.70 -11.36 2.99
C LEU A 116 27.59 -10.71 2.15
N VAL A 117 27.96 -9.84 1.20
CA VAL A 117 27.00 -9.16 0.31
C VAL A 117 27.44 -9.29 -1.14
N ASP A 118 26.55 -9.81 -1.99
CA ASP A 118 26.70 -9.74 -3.44
C ASP A 118 26.28 -8.34 -3.92
N LEU A 119 27.01 -7.77 -4.89
CA LEU A 119 26.79 -6.41 -5.37
C LEU A 119 26.78 -6.34 -6.89
N ALA A 120 25.70 -5.81 -7.45
CA ALA A 120 25.61 -5.42 -8.86
C ALA A 120 25.54 -3.89 -8.98
N LYS A 121 26.61 -3.30 -9.52
CA LYS A 121 26.79 -1.85 -9.63
C LYS A 121 25.61 -1.19 -10.37
N GLY A 122 25.24 0.00 -9.90
CA GLY A 122 24.28 0.86 -10.61
C GLY A 122 24.81 1.27 -11.99
N SER A 123 23.89 1.74 -12.83
CA SER A 123 24.20 2.25 -14.17
C SER A 123 23.40 3.54 -14.40
N TYR A 124 24.02 4.52 -15.05
CA TYR A 124 23.38 5.79 -15.39
C TYR A 124 23.42 5.99 -16.90
N ALA A 125 22.29 5.69 -17.58
CA ALA A 125 22.15 5.83 -19.02
C ALA A 125 21.22 6.99 -19.43
N GLY A 126 20.93 7.91 -18.49
CA GLY A 126 20.01 9.04 -18.67
C GLY A 126 18.65 8.86 -17.99
N PRO A 127 17.86 9.94 -17.79
CA PRO A 127 16.55 9.86 -17.16
C PRO A 127 15.58 8.95 -17.93
N GLY A 128 14.99 7.97 -17.27
CA GLY A 128 13.99 7.06 -17.87
C GLY A 128 14.55 5.93 -18.73
N ALA A 129 15.86 5.84 -18.92
CA ALA A 129 16.47 4.71 -19.62
C ALA A 129 16.22 3.40 -18.85
N LYS A 130 15.84 2.33 -19.56
CA LYS A 130 15.59 0.99 -18.98
C LYS A 130 16.80 0.39 -18.24
N SER A 131 18.01 0.89 -18.52
CA SER A 131 19.26 0.51 -17.87
C SER A 131 19.66 1.46 -16.74
N ASN A 132 18.95 2.57 -16.49
CA ASN A 132 19.25 3.46 -15.37
C ASN A 132 18.78 2.84 -14.06
N ARG A 133 19.70 2.55 -13.14
CA ARG A 133 19.39 1.91 -11.85
C ARG A 133 20.41 2.28 -10.78
N THR A 134 19.94 2.32 -9.54
CA THR A 134 20.81 2.31 -8.35
C THR A 134 21.51 0.95 -8.20
N THR A 135 22.53 0.90 -7.33
CA THR A 135 23.21 -0.37 -7.00
C THR A 135 22.22 -1.36 -6.40
N ARG A 136 22.42 -2.65 -6.72
CA ARG A 136 21.70 -3.76 -6.12
C ARG A 136 22.63 -4.53 -5.22
N ILE A 137 22.13 -4.86 -4.04
CA ILE A 137 22.81 -5.71 -3.08
C ILE A 137 21.90 -6.86 -2.68
N ARG A 138 22.49 -8.00 -2.36
CA ARG A 138 21.79 -9.20 -1.92
C ARG A 138 22.63 -9.91 -0.87
N ALA A 139 21.98 -10.61 0.07
CA ALA A 139 22.69 -11.47 1.00
C ALA A 139 23.41 -12.56 0.21
N SER A 140 24.75 -12.63 0.34
CA SER A 140 25.51 -13.71 -0.27
C SER A 140 25.19 -15.04 0.43
N GLU A 141 25.59 -16.16 -0.16
CA GLU A 141 25.47 -17.47 0.49
C GLU A 141 26.11 -17.52 1.89
N GLY A 142 27.18 -16.74 2.10
CA GLY A 142 27.81 -16.59 3.43
C GLY A 142 26.84 -15.98 4.45
N LEU A 143 26.21 -14.86 4.12
CA LEU A 143 25.26 -14.21 5.02
C LEU A 143 23.94 -15.00 5.14
N GLN A 144 23.49 -15.65 4.07
CA GLN A 144 22.33 -16.54 4.13
C GLN A 144 22.55 -17.72 5.07
N ASN A 145 23.77 -18.29 5.10
CA ASN A 145 24.12 -19.31 6.07
C ASN A 145 24.00 -18.78 7.51
N MET A 146 24.45 -17.56 7.78
CA MET A 146 24.27 -16.95 9.11
C MET A 146 22.78 -16.79 9.44
N PHE A 147 21.96 -16.36 8.47
CA PHE A 147 20.51 -16.23 8.64
C PHE A 147 19.81 -17.56 8.94
N ARG A 148 20.20 -18.66 8.29
CA ARG A 148 19.63 -20.00 8.55
C ARG A 148 19.89 -20.49 9.97
N HIS A 149 21.00 -20.09 10.59
CA HIS A 149 21.36 -20.47 11.96
C HIS A 149 20.88 -19.46 13.02
N ALA A 150 20.33 -18.32 12.59
CA ALA A 150 19.86 -17.30 13.49
C ALA A 150 18.59 -17.77 14.23
N LYS A 151 18.54 -17.52 15.54
CA LYS A 151 17.42 -17.96 16.40
C LYS A 151 16.34 -16.88 16.57
N PHE A 152 16.12 -16.08 15.53
CA PHE A 152 15.01 -15.13 15.45
C PHE A 152 14.27 -15.34 14.13
N GLN A 153 13.01 -14.93 14.10
CA GLN A 153 12.07 -15.17 13.01
C GLN A 153 11.62 -13.85 12.36
N ARG A 154 10.77 -13.96 11.34
CA ARG A 154 10.23 -12.80 10.60
C ARG A 154 9.52 -11.79 11.51
N ASP A 155 8.75 -12.29 12.48
CA ASP A 155 7.96 -11.48 13.42
C ASP A 155 8.82 -10.71 14.43
N ASP A 156 10.09 -11.12 14.64
CA ASP A 156 11.04 -10.41 15.50
C ASP A 156 11.60 -9.14 14.85
N VAL A 157 11.38 -8.95 13.55
CA VAL A 157 11.84 -7.80 12.76
C VAL A 157 10.64 -6.93 12.39
N HIS A 158 10.60 -5.73 12.95
CA HIS A 158 9.49 -4.79 12.78
C HIS A 158 9.94 -3.49 12.11
N ARG A 159 8.98 -2.66 11.72
CA ARG A 159 9.24 -1.26 11.32
C ARG A 159 9.39 -0.38 12.56
N PHE A 160 10.43 0.45 12.59
CA PHE A 160 10.69 1.39 13.67
C PHE A 160 9.48 2.29 13.97
N GLU A 161 9.09 2.37 15.24
CA GLU A 161 7.91 3.12 15.69
C GLU A 161 8.04 4.63 15.44
N GLY A 162 9.28 5.15 15.48
CA GLY A 162 9.59 6.54 15.20
C GLY A 162 9.48 6.94 13.72
N GLN A 163 9.22 6.01 12.81
CA GLN A 163 9.00 6.32 11.39
C GLN A 163 7.85 7.32 11.23
N GLU A 164 8.09 8.40 10.47
CA GLU A 164 7.07 9.38 10.12
C GLU A 164 5.98 8.73 9.26
N VAL A 165 4.72 8.92 9.65
CA VAL A 165 3.54 8.36 8.96
C VAL A 165 2.75 9.42 8.21
N ILE A 166 3.03 10.71 8.45
CA ILE A 166 2.46 11.83 7.70
C ILE A 166 3.49 12.34 6.69
N ILE A 167 3.21 12.11 5.40
CA ILE A 167 4.13 12.39 4.29
C ILE A 167 3.65 13.63 3.54
N LEU A 168 4.51 14.64 3.43
CA LEU A 168 4.28 15.81 2.57
C LEU A 168 5.20 15.71 1.35
N ARG A 169 4.62 15.77 0.14
CA ARG A 169 5.36 15.74 -1.12
C ARG A 169 5.25 17.05 -1.88
N ASP A 170 6.29 17.39 -2.64
CA ASP A 170 6.24 18.48 -3.60
C ASP A 170 5.40 18.17 -4.84
N GLU A 171 5.37 19.10 -5.79
CA GLU A 171 4.69 18.87 -7.06
C GLU A 171 5.42 17.78 -7.85
N LYS A 172 4.63 16.82 -8.35
CA LYS A 172 5.17 15.74 -9.17
C LYS A 172 5.73 16.29 -10.48
N VAL A 173 6.93 15.83 -10.84
CA VAL A 173 7.44 15.96 -12.21
C VAL A 173 6.83 14.85 -13.06
N ALA A 174 6.56 15.11 -14.34
CA ALA A 174 5.99 14.13 -15.25
C ALA A 174 6.75 12.78 -15.19
N GLY A 175 6.00 11.69 -15.00
CA GLY A 175 6.55 10.33 -14.88
C GLY A 175 7.27 10.03 -13.55
N LYS A 176 7.17 10.90 -12.53
CA LYS A 176 7.78 10.69 -11.21
C LYS A 176 6.80 10.97 -10.08
N VAL A 177 7.07 10.35 -8.93
CA VAL A 177 6.41 10.70 -7.67
C VAL A 177 7.03 12.01 -7.14
N GLY A 178 6.21 12.86 -6.51
CA GLY A 178 6.70 14.05 -5.81
C GLY A 178 7.70 13.66 -4.71
N LYS A 179 8.75 14.46 -4.54
CA LYS A 179 9.76 14.26 -3.50
C LYS A 179 9.20 14.62 -2.15
N GLU A 180 9.62 13.88 -1.13
CA GLU A 180 9.28 14.16 0.25
C GLU A 180 9.91 15.48 0.72
N VAL A 181 9.15 16.26 1.48
CA VAL A 181 9.49 17.62 1.92
C VAL A 181 9.39 17.70 3.44
N GLU A 182 10.39 18.30 4.07
CA GLU A 182 10.38 18.58 5.50
C GLU A 182 9.29 19.61 5.83
N TYR A 183 8.67 19.48 7.00
CA TYR A 183 7.70 20.45 7.52
C TYR A 183 7.91 20.69 9.01
N THR A 184 7.35 21.77 9.53
CA THR A 184 7.31 22.02 10.98
C THR A 184 6.04 21.42 11.54
N ASP A 185 6.14 20.76 12.70
CA ASP A 185 4.96 20.19 13.34
C ASP A 185 3.99 21.29 13.77
N THR A 186 2.71 21.04 13.53
CA THR A 186 1.56 21.86 13.92
C THR A 186 0.62 21.02 14.79
N PRO A 187 -0.31 21.64 15.53
CA PRO A 187 -1.36 20.90 16.24
C PRO A 187 -2.10 19.91 15.32
N ASN A 188 -2.41 20.32 14.07
CA ASN A 188 -3.09 19.48 13.10
C ASN A 188 -2.24 18.27 12.66
N THR A 189 -0.97 18.47 12.29
CA THR A 189 -0.09 17.34 11.90
C THR A 189 0.16 16.39 13.06
N ASN A 190 0.20 16.88 14.29
CA ASN A 190 0.34 16.05 15.49
C ASN A 190 -0.93 15.22 15.75
N ALA A 191 -2.11 15.82 15.61
CA ALA A 191 -3.39 15.12 15.72
C ALA A 191 -3.49 14.01 14.66
N MET A 192 -3.28 14.34 13.37
CA MET A 192 -3.29 13.36 12.28
C MET A 192 -2.29 12.22 12.51
N ARG A 193 -1.09 12.53 13.04
CA ARG A 193 -0.09 11.52 13.35
C ARG A 193 -0.54 10.60 14.49
N SER A 194 -1.12 11.16 15.54
CA SER A 194 -1.61 10.39 16.68
C SER A 194 -2.72 9.44 16.24
N GLU A 195 -3.72 9.95 15.51
CA GLU A 195 -4.84 9.16 14.99
C GLU A 195 -4.38 8.02 14.08
N LEU A 196 -3.48 8.32 13.13
CA LEU A 196 -2.96 7.31 12.23
C LEU A 196 -2.06 6.28 12.95
N LYS A 197 -1.35 6.67 14.02
CA LYS A 197 -0.62 5.72 14.84
C LYS A 197 -1.57 4.76 15.55
N SER A 198 -2.59 5.27 16.24
CA SER A 198 -3.59 4.42 16.90
C SER A 198 -4.30 3.47 15.93
N TYR A 199 -4.63 3.95 14.72
CA TYR A 199 -5.21 3.09 13.69
C TYR A 199 -4.22 2.03 13.17
N ASN A 200 -2.94 2.39 12.96
CA ASN A 200 -1.91 1.40 12.61
C ASN A 200 -1.67 0.38 13.72
N ASP A 201 -1.72 0.79 14.98
CA ASP A 201 -1.57 -0.10 16.14
C ASP A 201 -2.73 -1.10 16.18
N LEU A 202 -3.96 -0.66 15.90
CA LEU A 202 -5.12 -1.54 15.76
C LEU A 202 -4.93 -2.56 14.63
N LEU A 203 -4.49 -2.11 13.44
CA LEU A 203 -4.23 -3.01 12.31
C LEU A 203 -3.14 -4.04 12.64
N ALA A 204 -2.05 -3.60 13.28
CA ALA A 204 -0.96 -4.49 13.71
C ALA A 204 -1.41 -5.49 14.79
N ALA A 205 -2.38 -5.08 15.62
CA ALA A 205 -2.96 -5.93 16.64
C ALA A 205 -4.03 -6.88 16.08
N SER A 206 -4.50 -6.74 14.84
CA SER A 206 -5.56 -7.56 14.23
C SER A 206 -4.99 -8.67 13.35
N PHE A 207 -5.69 -9.80 13.24
CA PHE A 207 -5.33 -10.87 12.32
C PHE A 207 -6.02 -10.63 10.97
N ILE A 208 -5.29 -10.05 10.01
CA ILE A 208 -5.78 -9.69 8.68
C ILE A 208 -5.08 -10.57 7.64
N ASP A 209 -5.82 -11.49 7.03
CA ASP A 209 -5.26 -12.54 6.17
C ASP A 209 -6.30 -13.04 5.14
N ILE A 210 -5.94 -13.96 4.26
CA ILE A 210 -6.81 -14.58 3.26
C ILE A 210 -7.00 -16.06 3.60
N ALA A 211 -8.24 -16.46 3.85
CA ALA A 211 -8.54 -17.79 4.39
C ALA A 211 -8.29 -18.96 3.42
N THR A 212 -8.20 -18.68 2.11
CA THR A 212 -7.89 -19.69 1.08
C THR A 212 -6.40 -19.82 0.79
N LEU A 213 -5.54 -19.02 1.43
CA LEU A 213 -4.15 -18.87 1.01
C LEU A 213 -3.21 -19.75 1.83
N GLN A 214 -2.72 -20.83 1.21
CA GLN A 214 -1.85 -21.80 1.89
C GLN A 214 -0.55 -21.16 2.37
N GLU A 215 0.16 -20.47 1.49
CA GLU A 215 1.30 -19.63 1.85
C GLU A 215 0.86 -18.16 1.81
N PRO A 216 1.32 -17.27 2.72
CA PRO A 216 0.88 -15.88 2.77
C PRO A 216 1.47 -15.03 1.62
N ILE A 217 1.36 -15.48 0.38
CA ILE A 217 1.98 -14.91 -0.82
C ILE A 217 0.95 -14.89 -1.96
N ILE A 218 0.77 -13.73 -2.56
CA ILE A 218 -0.09 -13.53 -3.74
C ILE A 218 0.82 -13.23 -4.92
N GLN A 219 0.67 -14.01 -6.00
CA GLN A 219 1.25 -13.66 -7.29
C GLN A 219 0.40 -12.53 -7.88
N LEU A 220 1.01 -11.36 -8.04
CA LEU A 220 0.43 -10.28 -8.83
C LEU A 220 0.58 -10.67 -10.31
N ASP A 221 -0.33 -10.20 -11.19
CA ASP A 221 -0.44 -10.56 -12.62
C ASP A 221 0.90 -10.87 -13.32
N ASP A 222 0.87 -11.78 -14.32
CA ASP A 222 1.98 -12.45 -15.06
C ASP A 222 3.11 -11.58 -15.68
N ASP A 223 3.31 -10.34 -15.26
CA ASP A 223 4.53 -9.60 -15.55
C ASP A 223 5.69 -10.18 -14.72
N GLU A 224 6.55 -10.99 -15.36
CA GLU A 224 7.76 -11.68 -14.84
C GLU A 224 8.73 -10.83 -13.97
N VAL A 225 8.49 -9.53 -13.85
CA VAL A 225 9.37 -8.56 -13.17
C VAL A 225 8.87 -8.18 -11.77
N THR A 226 7.60 -8.44 -11.45
CA THR A 226 7.02 -7.99 -10.18
C THR A 226 7.23 -9.03 -9.08
N ALA A 227 7.84 -8.61 -7.96
CA ALA A 227 7.97 -9.50 -6.80
C ALA A 227 6.58 -9.87 -6.25
N PRO A 228 6.40 -11.12 -5.80
CA PRO A 228 5.12 -11.54 -5.26
C PRO A 228 4.78 -10.74 -4.00
N LEU A 229 3.50 -10.48 -3.79
CA LEU A 229 3.03 -9.73 -2.64
C LEU A 229 2.90 -10.66 -1.43
N ARG A 230 3.71 -10.44 -0.41
CA ARG A 230 3.60 -11.17 0.86
C ARG A 230 2.60 -10.50 1.80
N ILE A 231 1.66 -11.28 2.34
CA ILE A 231 0.76 -10.87 3.42
C ILE A 231 1.52 -10.94 4.75
N HIS A 232 1.67 -9.80 5.40
CA HIS A 232 2.35 -9.70 6.69
C HIS A 232 1.93 -8.38 7.38
N PRO A 233 1.88 -8.31 8.73
CA PRO A 233 1.57 -7.07 9.45
C PRO A 233 2.44 -5.86 9.07
N ASP A 234 3.71 -6.07 8.73
CA ASP A 234 4.60 -5.00 8.22
C ASP A 234 4.12 -4.35 6.91
N HIS A 235 3.29 -5.06 6.14
CA HIS A 235 2.67 -4.59 4.89
C HIS A 235 1.23 -4.13 5.13
N ALA A 236 0.77 -4.04 6.38
CA ALA A 236 -0.53 -3.46 6.74
C ALA A 236 -0.40 -2.00 7.22
N ARG A 237 0.83 -1.52 7.51
CA ARG A 237 1.06 -0.17 8.05
C ARG A 237 0.80 0.91 7.00
N LEU A 238 -0.11 1.82 7.32
CA LEU A 238 -0.52 2.94 6.48
C LEU A 238 0.24 4.25 6.78
N ARG A 239 0.31 5.09 5.75
CA ARG A 239 0.84 6.46 5.77
C ARG A 239 -0.19 7.40 5.15
N ARG A 240 -0.31 8.63 5.66
CA ARG A 240 -1.15 9.68 5.07
C ARG A 240 -0.31 10.57 4.18
N VAL A 241 -0.68 10.74 2.91
CA VAL A 241 0.17 11.40 1.91
C VAL A 241 -0.48 12.66 1.35
N PHE A 242 0.13 13.81 1.64
CA PHE A 242 -0.19 15.11 1.07
C PHE A 242 0.74 15.43 -0.10
N SER A 243 0.28 16.25 -1.03
CA SER A 243 0.96 16.52 -2.29
C SER A 243 1.06 18.02 -2.58
N ARG A 244 1.91 18.43 -3.53
CA ARG A 244 2.07 19.84 -3.93
C ARG A 244 2.47 20.80 -2.78
N LYS A 245 3.10 20.26 -1.72
CA LYS A 245 3.44 20.97 -0.48
C LYS A 245 2.24 21.63 0.19
N ASP A 246 1.04 21.06 0.01
CA ASP A 246 -0.22 21.63 0.47
C ASP A 246 -1.01 20.59 1.26
N TRP A 247 -1.42 20.96 2.47
CA TRP A 247 -2.20 20.12 3.37
C TRP A 247 -3.65 19.91 2.92
N SER A 248 -4.10 20.64 1.90
CA SER A 248 -5.43 20.50 1.28
C SER A 248 -5.41 19.72 -0.05
N MET A 249 -4.29 19.06 -0.37
CA MET A 249 -4.09 18.35 -1.64
C MET A 249 -3.72 16.88 -1.39
N ASN A 250 -4.51 15.96 -1.96
CA ASN A 250 -4.43 14.51 -1.76
C ASN A 250 -4.87 14.03 -0.37
N GLY A 251 -3.98 13.89 0.62
CA GLY A 251 -4.34 13.47 1.98
C GLY A 251 -4.73 12.01 2.17
N ARG A 252 -4.79 11.17 1.11
CA ARG A 252 -5.20 9.75 1.20
C ARG A 252 -4.24 8.88 2.02
N PHE A 253 -4.74 7.74 2.46
CA PHE A 253 -4.01 6.72 3.20
C PHE A 253 -3.46 5.63 2.26
N TYR A 254 -2.17 5.30 2.41
CA TYR A 254 -1.46 4.36 1.54
C TYR A 254 -0.59 3.40 2.34
N GLY A 255 -0.47 2.15 1.88
CA GLY A 255 0.56 1.21 2.35
C GLY A 255 0.06 -0.21 2.65
N GLY A 256 -1.24 -0.38 2.89
CA GLY A 256 -1.83 -1.68 3.17
C GLY A 256 -1.76 -2.59 1.95
N TRP A 257 -1.34 -3.84 2.14
CA TRP A 257 -1.17 -4.82 1.07
C TRP A 257 -2.48 -5.05 0.29
N TRP A 258 -3.63 -4.93 0.96
CA TRP A 258 -4.96 -5.05 0.35
C TRP A 258 -5.23 -3.96 -0.71
N GLN A 259 -4.48 -2.84 -0.70
CA GLN A 259 -4.58 -1.80 -1.73
C GLN A 259 -3.85 -2.20 -3.04
N GLN A 260 -3.03 -3.25 -2.99
CA GLN A 260 -2.23 -3.73 -4.13
C GLN A 260 -2.85 -4.93 -4.84
N VAL A 261 -3.88 -5.54 -4.26
CA VAL A 261 -4.56 -6.71 -4.83
C VAL A 261 -5.86 -6.30 -5.51
N ASN A 262 -6.30 -7.11 -6.47
CA ASN A 262 -7.59 -6.91 -7.15
C ASN A 262 -8.78 -7.18 -6.21
N ASP A 263 -9.98 -6.88 -6.70
CA ASP A 263 -11.24 -7.10 -6.00
C ASP A 263 -11.49 -8.57 -5.64
N ASP A 264 -11.12 -9.52 -6.52
CA ASP A 264 -11.21 -10.95 -6.22
C ASP A 264 -10.41 -11.32 -4.95
N TRP A 265 -9.14 -10.93 -4.87
CA TRP A 265 -8.33 -11.17 -3.67
C TRP A 265 -8.86 -10.40 -2.45
N ARG A 266 -9.29 -9.14 -2.62
CA ARG A 266 -9.88 -8.36 -1.52
C ARG A 266 -11.13 -9.02 -0.95
N SER A 267 -11.94 -9.63 -1.81
CA SER A 267 -13.16 -10.34 -1.40
C SER A 267 -12.89 -11.59 -0.60
N LYS A 268 -11.65 -12.08 -0.53
CA LYS A 268 -11.26 -13.28 0.23
C LYS A 268 -10.60 -12.92 1.57
N ILE A 269 -10.52 -11.63 1.92
CA ILE A 269 -9.94 -11.15 3.17
C ILE A 269 -10.81 -11.58 4.36
N PHE A 270 -10.15 -11.98 5.43
CA PHE A 270 -10.73 -12.20 6.75
C PHE A 270 -10.05 -11.27 7.74
N ILE A 271 -10.82 -10.85 8.74
CA ILE A 271 -10.38 -10.04 9.86
C ILE A 271 -10.77 -10.78 11.12
N ASP A 272 -9.80 -11.10 11.99
CA ASP A 272 -10.01 -11.82 13.25
C ASP A 272 -10.89 -13.09 13.05
N ASP A 273 -10.57 -13.87 12.00
CA ASP A 273 -11.29 -15.09 11.58
C ASP A 273 -12.76 -14.92 11.13
N GLN A 274 -13.19 -13.68 10.87
CA GLN A 274 -14.50 -13.37 10.29
C GLN A 274 -14.40 -12.95 8.82
N PRO A 275 -15.35 -13.38 7.96
CA PRO A 275 -15.40 -12.92 6.58
C PRO A 275 -15.74 -11.43 6.52
N THR A 276 -15.19 -10.74 5.51
CA THR A 276 -15.37 -9.30 5.35
C THR A 276 -16.20 -8.94 4.14
N ILE A 277 -16.83 -7.76 4.17
CA ILE A 277 -17.57 -7.17 3.07
C ILE A 277 -16.91 -5.84 2.66
N GLU A 278 -16.81 -5.60 1.36
CA GLU A 278 -16.35 -4.33 0.80
C GLU A 278 -17.55 -3.40 0.51
N VAL A 279 -17.57 -2.22 1.14
CA VAL A 279 -18.56 -1.16 0.91
C VAL A 279 -17.88 0.03 0.25
N ASP A 280 -18.43 0.49 -0.87
CA ASP A 280 -17.85 1.54 -1.72
C ASP A 280 -18.81 2.71 -1.91
N PHE A 281 -18.28 3.90 -2.13
CA PHE A 281 -19.07 5.03 -2.58
C PHE A 281 -19.41 4.91 -4.07
N LYS A 282 -20.66 5.18 -4.44
CA LYS A 282 -21.06 5.21 -5.85
C LYS A 282 -20.50 6.48 -6.51
N GLY A 283 -19.45 6.32 -7.32
CA GLY A 283 -18.89 7.41 -8.13
C GLY A 283 -18.45 8.62 -7.30
N LEU A 284 -17.72 8.39 -6.19
CA LEU A 284 -17.49 9.37 -5.14
C LEU A 284 -17.16 10.78 -5.63
N HIS A 285 -16.17 10.91 -6.51
CA HIS A 285 -15.74 12.22 -7.03
C HIS A 285 -16.86 12.98 -7.75
N VAL A 286 -17.69 12.27 -8.52
CA VAL A 286 -18.84 12.89 -9.19
C VAL A 286 -19.92 13.24 -8.17
N ALA A 287 -20.20 12.35 -7.21
CA ALA A 287 -21.17 12.60 -6.15
C ALA A 287 -20.80 13.85 -5.30
N MET A 288 -19.52 14.04 -4.97
CA MET A 288 -19.01 15.24 -4.29
C MET A 288 -19.19 16.52 -5.12
N LEU A 289 -18.96 16.45 -6.44
CA LEU A 289 -19.18 17.60 -7.32
C LEU A 289 -20.67 17.95 -7.44
N TYR A 290 -21.56 16.96 -7.51
CA TYR A 290 -23.01 17.17 -7.42
C TYR A 290 -23.37 17.89 -6.11
N ALA A 291 -22.89 17.39 -4.97
CA ALA A 291 -23.14 17.99 -3.66
C ALA A 291 -22.66 19.46 -3.61
N GLN A 292 -21.50 19.77 -4.20
CA GLN A 292 -20.97 21.14 -4.29
C GLN A 292 -21.86 22.08 -5.11
N THR A 293 -22.66 21.57 -6.04
CA THR A 293 -23.66 22.35 -6.80
C THR A 293 -25.02 22.44 -6.11
N GLY A 294 -25.17 21.86 -4.91
CA GLY A 294 -26.45 21.77 -4.20
C GLY A 294 -27.39 20.68 -4.75
N ASN A 295 -26.92 19.85 -5.69
CA ASN A 295 -27.71 18.79 -6.30
C ASN A 295 -27.36 17.43 -5.69
N LYS A 296 -28.31 16.49 -5.71
CA LYS A 296 -28.08 15.10 -5.30
C LYS A 296 -27.83 14.22 -6.53
N MET A 297 -26.81 13.36 -6.47
CA MET A 297 -26.57 12.37 -7.52
C MET A 297 -27.60 11.24 -7.41
N ALA A 298 -28.59 11.23 -8.31
CA ALA A 298 -29.76 10.33 -8.24
C ALA A 298 -29.69 9.11 -9.18
N HIS A 299 -28.70 9.07 -10.06
CA HIS A 299 -28.53 8.02 -11.08
C HIS A 299 -27.05 7.66 -11.22
N ASP A 300 -26.74 6.65 -12.03
CA ASP A 300 -25.35 6.34 -12.40
C ASP A 300 -24.82 7.43 -13.36
N PRO A 301 -23.87 8.27 -12.92
CA PRO A 301 -23.42 9.40 -13.73
C PRO A 301 -22.68 8.97 -15.01
N TYR A 302 -22.25 7.71 -15.09
CA TYR A 302 -21.50 7.18 -16.23
C TYR A 302 -22.38 6.41 -17.21
N ASP A 303 -23.64 6.17 -16.88
CA ASP A 303 -24.61 5.56 -17.79
C ASP A 303 -25.19 6.62 -18.72
N ILE A 304 -24.79 6.55 -19.99
CA ILE A 304 -25.30 7.40 -21.07
C ILE A 304 -26.16 6.61 -22.07
N SER A 305 -26.69 5.45 -21.66
CA SER A 305 -27.49 4.56 -22.53
C SER A 305 -28.74 5.23 -23.11
N SER A 306 -29.26 6.28 -22.46
CA SER A 306 -30.34 7.11 -22.98
C SER A 306 -29.95 7.94 -24.22
N GLN A 307 -28.66 8.09 -24.50
CA GLN A 307 -28.14 8.90 -25.59
C GLN A 307 -27.97 8.11 -26.88
N LYS A 308 -28.33 8.73 -28.01
CA LYS A 308 -28.18 8.12 -29.35
C LYS A 308 -26.72 8.17 -29.81
N ILE A 309 -25.87 7.33 -29.23
CA ILE A 309 -24.46 7.17 -29.60
C ILE A 309 -24.22 5.78 -30.20
N GLU A 310 -23.23 5.72 -31.09
CA GLU A 310 -22.69 4.52 -31.75
C GLU A 310 -22.62 3.27 -30.84
N ALA A 311 -22.92 2.10 -31.41
CA ALA A 311 -23.16 0.84 -30.70
C ALA A 311 -21.89 0.23 -30.09
N TYR A 312 -21.49 0.70 -28.91
CA TYR A 312 -20.66 -0.08 -28.00
C TYR A 312 -21.55 -0.93 -27.09
N PRO A 313 -21.07 -2.10 -26.63
CA PRO A 313 -21.70 -2.79 -25.51
C PRO A 313 -21.85 -1.84 -24.30
N PRO A 314 -23.01 -1.79 -23.61
CA PRO A 314 -23.26 -0.84 -22.53
C PRO A 314 -22.16 -0.80 -21.45
N GLU A 315 -21.68 -1.97 -21.03
CA GLU A 315 -20.59 -2.10 -20.05
C GLU A 315 -19.28 -1.46 -20.52
N LEU A 316 -18.93 -1.65 -21.79
CA LEU A 316 -17.74 -1.04 -22.38
C LEU A 316 -17.90 0.48 -22.47
N LEU A 317 -19.08 0.94 -22.90
CA LEU A 317 -19.38 2.37 -23.01
C LEU A 317 -19.26 3.05 -21.65
N ARG A 318 -19.87 2.48 -20.61
CA ARG A 318 -19.80 2.96 -19.24
C ARG A 318 -18.36 3.05 -18.74
N LYS A 319 -17.53 2.01 -18.99
CA LYS A 319 -16.10 2.01 -18.64
C LYS A 319 -15.34 3.14 -19.35
N LEU A 320 -15.62 3.39 -20.64
CA LEU A 320 -15.02 4.49 -21.40
C LEU A 320 -15.45 5.85 -20.83
N ILE A 321 -16.73 6.06 -20.55
CA ILE A 321 -17.25 7.31 -19.99
C ILE A 321 -16.69 7.58 -18.60
N LYS A 322 -16.72 6.59 -17.70
CA LYS A 322 -16.13 6.71 -16.35
C LYS A 322 -14.68 7.18 -16.41
N ARG A 323 -13.87 6.52 -17.24
CA ARG A 323 -12.47 6.89 -17.40
C ARG A 323 -12.32 8.30 -17.99
N LEU A 324 -13.08 8.64 -19.02
CA LEU A 324 -13.01 9.94 -19.69
C LEU A 324 -13.39 11.08 -18.74
N ALA A 325 -14.50 10.95 -18.00
CA ALA A 325 -14.98 11.93 -17.04
C ALA A 325 -13.97 12.15 -15.91
N LEU A 326 -13.50 11.07 -15.25
CA LEU A 326 -12.52 11.19 -14.17
C LEU A 326 -11.18 11.77 -14.65
N THR A 327 -10.75 11.44 -15.86
CA THR A 327 -9.53 12.02 -16.45
C THR A 327 -9.72 13.50 -16.77
N ALA A 328 -10.88 13.90 -17.26
CA ALA A 328 -11.21 15.29 -17.55
C ALA A 328 -11.27 16.15 -16.27
N ILE A 329 -11.91 15.66 -15.20
CA ILE A 329 -11.95 16.32 -13.89
C ILE A 329 -10.53 16.57 -13.33
N ASN A 330 -9.61 15.63 -13.57
CA ASN A 330 -8.25 15.69 -13.04
C ASN A 330 -7.25 16.45 -13.93
N ALA A 331 -7.62 16.78 -15.17
CA ALA A 331 -6.74 17.49 -16.10
C ALA A 331 -6.87 19.01 -15.95
N LYS A 332 -5.83 19.77 -16.29
CA LYS A 332 -5.89 21.25 -16.45
C LYS A 332 -6.38 21.68 -17.83
N GLU A 333 -6.27 20.79 -18.81
CA GLU A 333 -6.58 21.08 -20.20
C GLU A 333 -7.15 19.85 -20.91
N LYS A 334 -8.07 20.08 -21.83
CA LYS A 334 -8.71 19.06 -22.67
C LYS A 334 -7.73 18.17 -23.44
N SER A 335 -6.70 18.76 -24.03
CA SER A 335 -5.66 18.05 -24.78
C SER A 335 -4.93 17.01 -23.90
N SER A 336 -4.58 17.41 -22.68
CA SER A 336 -3.91 16.57 -21.69
C SER A 336 -4.82 15.45 -21.18
N ALA A 337 -6.12 15.73 -20.99
CA ALA A 337 -7.11 14.74 -20.58
C ALA A 337 -7.23 13.62 -21.62
N TYR A 338 -7.34 13.98 -22.90
CA TYR A 338 -7.54 13.01 -23.98
C TYR A 338 -6.31 12.14 -24.20
N ARG A 339 -5.12 12.72 -24.04
CA ARG A 339 -3.88 11.95 -24.03
C ARG A 339 -3.85 10.96 -22.86
N ALA A 340 -4.10 11.42 -21.63
CA ALA A 340 -4.12 10.57 -20.45
C ALA A 340 -5.19 9.46 -20.50
N PHE A 341 -6.36 9.75 -21.09
CA PHE A 341 -7.41 8.77 -21.32
C PHE A 341 -6.90 7.62 -22.19
N ARG A 342 -6.29 7.93 -23.34
CA ARG A 342 -5.70 6.93 -24.24
C ARG A 342 -4.53 6.21 -23.60
N ASP A 343 -3.67 6.92 -22.88
CA ASP A 343 -2.43 6.38 -22.33
C ASP A 343 -2.65 5.20 -21.40
N GLY A 344 -3.71 5.23 -20.59
CA GLY A 344 -3.94 4.14 -19.66
C GLY A 344 -4.82 3.00 -20.17
N PHE A 345 -5.10 2.94 -21.48
CA PHE A 345 -5.54 1.71 -22.13
C PHE A 345 -4.34 0.99 -22.77
N SER A 346 -4.39 -0.34 -22.80
CA SER A 346 -3.43 -1.18 -23.52
C SER A 346 -3.53 -0.94 -25.03
N THR A 347 -2.48 -1.27 -25.77
CA THR A 347 -2.38 -0.99 -27.21
C THR A 347 -3.52 -1.60 -28.04
N ALA A 348 -4.02 -2.77 -27.63
CA ALA A 348 -5.10 -3.49 -28.33
C ALA A 348 -6.52 -2.99 -27.99
N HIS A 349 -6.69 -2.19 -26.94
CA HIS A 349 -8.00 -1.78 -26.46
C HIS A 349 -8.56 -0.60 -27.28
N VAL A 350 -9.86 -0.63 -27.63
CA VAL A 350 -10.51 0.39 -28.48
C VAL A 350 -10.34 1.83 -27.97
N GLY A 351 -10.33 2.01 -26.65
CA GLY A 351 -10.08 3.30 -26.00
C GLY A 351 -8.74 3.96 -26.38
N LYS A 352 -7.74 3.17 -26.79
CA LYS A 352 -6.41 3.66 -27.20
C LYS A 352 -6.45 4.47 -28.49
N THR A 353 -7.35 4.13 -29.41
CA THR A 353 -7.42 4.67 -30.77
C THR A 353 -8.55 5.68 -30.98
N LEU A 354 -9.34 5.97 -29.94
CA LEU A 354 -10.42 6.96 -30.03
C LEU A 354 -9.89 8.36 -30.39
N SER A 355 -10.43 8.90 -31.48
CA SER A 355 -10.11 10.24 -31.97
C SER A 355 -10.63 11.32 -31.02
N ASN A 356 -10.00 12.51 -31.04
CA ASN A 356 -10.49 13.64 -30.25
C ASN A 356 -11.95 14.00 -30.58
N LYS A 357 -12.37 13.89 -31.85
CA LYS A 357 -13.77 14.10 -32.26
C LYS A 357 -14.72 13.11 -31.57
N LYS A 358 -14.32 11.85 -31.44
CA LYS A 358 -15.15 10.85 -30.76
C LYS A 358 -15.18 11.08 -29.25
N LEU A 359 -14.06 11.46 -28.65
CA LEU A 359 -14.01 11.83 -27.22
C LEU A 359 -14.88 13.07 -26.94
N ASP A 360 -14.93 14.04 -27.86
CA ASP A 360 -15.82 15.19 -27.77
C ASP A 360 -17.30 14.77 -27.76
N GLN A 361 -17.69 13.85 -28.64
CA GLN A 361 -19.06 13.31 -28.66
C GLN A 361 -19.43 12.59 -27.37
N LEU A 362 -18.52 11.73 -26.87
CA LEU A 362 -18.71 11.02 -25.61
C LEU A 362 -18.80 11.99 -24.42
N MET A 363 -17.97 13.04 -24.41
CA MET A 363 -18.00 14.05 -23.36
C MET A 363 -19.27 14.90 -23.40
N ALA A 364 -19.73 15.28 -24.60
CA ALA A 364 -20.98 16.01 -24.77
C ALA A 364 -22.17 15.21 -24.22
N ALA A 365 -22.29 13.92 -24.56
CA ALA A 365 -23.35 13.07 -24.02
C ALA A 365 -23.24 12.85 -22.50
N PHE A 366 -22.03 12.75 -21.96
CA PHE A 366 -21.83 12.74 -20.51
C PHE A 366 -22.37 14.02 -19.86
N LEU A 367 -22.12 15.20 -20.45
CA LEU A 367 -22.62 16.49 -19.94
C LEU A 367 -24.12 16.68 -20.14
N GLU A 368 -24.73 16.09 -21.18
CA GLU A 368 -26.19 16.11 -21.31
C GLU A 368 -26.89 15.36 -20.17
N VAL A 369 -26.29 14.26 -19.70
CA VAL A 369 -26.76 13.52 -18.52
C VAL A 369 -26.37 14.23 -17.22
N ASN A 370 -25.18 14.86 -17.20
CA ASN A 370 -24.59 15.48 -16.01
C ASN A 370 -24.26 16.98 -16.19
N PRO A 371 -25.25 17.86 -16.48
CA PRO A 371 -24.99 19.25 -16.84
C PRO A 371 -24.32 20.05 -15.71
N ALA A 372 -24.61 19.70 -14.45
CA ALA A 372 -24.01 20.32 -13.28
C ALA A 372 -22.47 20.16 -13.21
N LEU A 373 -21.88 19.25 -13.99
CA LEU A 373 -20.46 18.94 -13.94
C LEU A 373 -19.58 19.76 -14.89
N GLU A 374 -20.17 20.52 -15.81
CA GLU A 374 -19.45 21.23 -16.88
C GLU A 374 -18.32 22.11 -16.34
N ALA A 375 -18.60 22.90 -15.31
CA ALA A 375 -17.64 23.83 -14.71
C ALA A 375 -16.45 23.16 -14.02
N PHE A 376 -16.51 21.86 -13.75
CA PHE A 376 -15.45 21.12 -13.06
C PHE A 376 -14.54 20.34 -14.01
N LEU A 377 -14.91 20.19 -15.27
CA LEU A 377 -14.07 19.53 -16.25
C LEU A 377 -12.85 20.39 -16.60
N PHE A 378 -11.72 19.73 -16.79
CA PHE A 378 -10.44 20.36 -17.18
C PHE A 378 -9.97 21.44 -16.19
N SER A 379 -10.30 21.30 -14.91
CA SER A 379 -9.97 22.28 -13.87
C SER A 379 -9.13 21.71 -12.71
N ASP A 380 -8.45 20.58 -12.92
CA ASP A 380 -7.51 19.96 -11.98
C ASP A 380 -8.10 19.71 -10.58
N GLN A 381 -9.39 19.36 -10.53
CA GLN A 381 -10.13 19.13 -9.29
C GLN A 381 -9.75 17.83 -8.61
N GLY A 382 -9.24 16.85 -9.36
CA GLY A 382 -9.01 15.49 -8.87
C GLY A 382 -8.23 15.45 -7.55
N ILE A 383 -7.14 16.22 -7.44
CA ILE A 383 -6.31 16.23 -6.23
C ILE A 383 -7.00 16.87 -5.00
N ARG A 384 -7.89 17.85 -5.23
CA ARG A 384 -8.72 18.46 -4.17
C ARG A 384 -9.83 17.51 -3.75
N LEU A 385 -10.45 16.81 -4.70
CA LEU A 385 -11.46 15.79 -4.43
C LEU A 385 -10.85 14.62 -3.63
N MET A 386 -9.61 14.22 -3.94
CA MET A 386 -8.87 13.25 -3.13
C MET A 386 -8.70 13.72 -1.67
N TYR A 387 -8.47 15.02 -1.45
CA TYR A 387 -8.38 15.58 -0.11
C TYR A 387 -9.69 15.46 0.65
N LEU A 388 -10.82 15.77 0.00
CA LEU A 388 -12.14 15.60 0.61
C LEU A 388 -12.43 14.12 0.91
N ASP A 389 -12.13 13.18 -0.02
CA ASP A 389 -12.29 11.75 0.30
C ASP A 389 -11.46 11.35 1.52
N SER A 390 -10.24 11.87 1.62
CA SER A 390 -9.37 11.49 2.72
C SER A 390 -9.84 12.02 4.07
N GLN A 391 -10.62 13.11 4.09
CA GLN A 391 -11.27 13.56 5.32
C GLN A 391 -12.39 12.58 5.71
N ILE A 392 -13.21 12.16 4.75
CA ILE A 392 -14.25 11.14 4.99
C ILE A 392 -13.60 9.86 5.53
N THR A 393 -12.53 9.38 4.89
CA THR A 393 -11.76 8.21 5.37
C THR A 393 -11.20 8.41 6.77
N ALA A 394 -10.73 9.61 7.12
CA ALA A 394 -10.23 9.91 8.46
C ALA A 394 -11.35 9.82 9.52
N HIS A 395 -12.56 10.28 9.22
CA HIS A 395 -13.73 10.11 10.09
C HIS A 395 -14.06 8.63 10.30
N VAL A 396 -14.12 7.83 9.21
CA VAL A 396 -14.39 6.39 9.27
C VAL A 396 -13.32 5.67 10.11
N HIS A 397 -12.03 5.93 9.84
CA HIS A 397 -10.94 5.36 10.63
C HIS A 397 -11.03 5.75 12.12
N SER A 398 -11.28 7.02 12.43
CA SER A 398 -11.38 7.50 13.82
C SER A 398 -12.51 6.81 14.58
N HIS A 399 -13.68 6.65 13.96
CA HIS A 399 -14.84 5.97 14.54
C HIS A 399 -14.53 4.53 14.92
N PHE A 400 -14.10 3.72 13.93
CA PHE A 400 -13.86 2.29 14.15
C PHE A 400 -12.62 2.03 15.00
N THR A 401 -11.59 2.89 14.93
CA THR A 401 -10.41 2.78 15.79
C THR A 401 -10.77 2.93 17.27
N LYS A 402 -11.66 3.87 17.61
CA LYS A 402 -12.12 4.06 19.01
C LYS A 402 -12.87 2.84 19.55
N GLN A 403 -13.47 2.03 18.68
CA GLN A 403 -14.17 0.81 19.05
C GLN A 403 -13.29 -0.45 19.01
N GLY A 404 -12.02 -0.32 18.60
CA GLY A 404 -11.16 -1.47 18.39
C GLY A 404 -11.58 -2.37 17.22
N VAL A 405 -12.27 -1.80 16.23
CA VAL A 405 -12.71 -2.53 15.02
C VAL A 405 -11.82 -2.15 13.86
N PRO A 406 -11.04 -3.07 13.28
CA PRO A 406 -10.26 -2.76 12.09
C PRO A 406 -11.19 -2.63 10.87
N VAL A 407 -11.00 -1.54 10.13
CA VAL A 407 -11.61 -1.30 8.81
C VAL A 407 -10.49 -1.05 7.83
N LEU A 408 -10.48 -1.68 6.66
CA LEU A 408 -9.40 -1.56 5.68
C LEU A 408 -9.83 -0.60 4.57
N SER A 409 -9.17 0.55 4.44
CA SER A 409 -9.48 1.52 3.39
C SER A 409 -8.74 1.26 2.08
N ILE A 410 -9.48 1.36 0.97
CA ILE A 410 -8.99 1.35 -0.42
C ILE A 410 -9.55 2.58 -1.10
N HIS A 411 -8.88 3.72 -0.89
CA HIS A 411 -9.40 5.03 -1.32
C HIS A 411 -10.80 5.27 -0.74
N ASP A 412 -11.83 5.26 -1.59
CA ASP A 412 -13.23 5.48 -1.30
C ASP A 412 -14.03 4.22 -0.93
N SER A 413 -13.36 3.07 -0.88
CA SER A 413 -13.93 1.79 -0.49
C SER A 413 -13.37 1.30 0.86
N TYR A 414 -14.16 0.50 1.58
CA TYR A 414 -13.87 0.03 2.92
C TYR A 414 -14.21 -1.45 3.08
N VAL A 415 -13.24 -2.26 3.50
CA VAL A 415 -13.43 -3.68 3.84
C VAL A 415 -13.56 -3.80 5.36
N ILE A 416 -14.66 -4.39 5.83
CA ILE A 416 -14.95 -4.55 7.25
C ILE A 416 -15.57 -5.92 7.53
N ASP A 417 -15.51 -6.37 8.78
CA ASP A 417 -16.30 -7.50 9.29
C ASP A 417 -17.76 -7.40 8.81
N HIS A 418 -18.28 -8.49 8.24
CA HIS A 418 -19.64 -8.56 7.70
C HIS A 418 -20.73 -8.15 8.71
N MET A 419 -20.50 -8.33 10.01
CA MET A 419 -21.42 -7.96 11.09
C MET A 419 -21.50 -6.44 11.31
N ARG A 420 -20.59 -5.65 10.72
CA ARG A 420 -20.48 -4.19 10.92
C ARG A 420 -20.84 -3.38 9.67
N VAL A 421 -21.38 -4.01 8.63
CA VAL A 421 -21.73 -3.36 7.35
C VAL A 421 -22.76 -2.25 7.54
N ALA A 422 -23.80 -2.48 8.34
CA ALA A 422 -24.83 -1.46 8.60
C ALA A 422 -24.22 -0.23 9.28
N GLU A 423 -23.46 -0.44 10.35
CA GLU A 423 -22.74 0.63 11.06
C GLU A 423 -21.77 1.39 10.13
N LEU A 424 -21.02 0.68 9.28
CA LEU A 424 -20.12 1.31 8.32
C LEU A 424 -20.87 2.22 7.36
N ARG A 425 -22.04 1.82 6.86
CA ARG A 425 -22.84 2.64 5.95
C ARG A 425 -23.37 3.90 6.62
N ASP A 426 -23.79 3.80 7.87
CA ASP A 426 -24.23 4.96 8.66
C ASP A 426 -23.06 5.93 8.89
N VAL A 427 -21.89 5.42 9.29
CA VAL A 427 -20.68 6.22 9.49
C VAL A 427 -20.20 6.86 8.20
N MET A 428 -20.27 6.16 7.06
CA MET A 428 -19.95 6.71 5.74
C MET A 428 -20.91 7.85 5.36
N ALA A 429 -22.20 7.69 5.65
CA ALA A 429 -23.21 8.72 5.40
C ALA A 429 -22.95 9.97 6.27
N GLU A 430 -22.74 9.80 7.58
CA GLU A 430 -22.42 10.88 8.52
C GLU A 430 -21.11 11.59 8.15
N ALA A 431 -20.05 10.82 7.84
CA ALA A 431 -18.75 11.37 7.47
C ALA A 431 -18.82 12.18 6.17
N SER A 432 -19.54 11.67 5.16
CA SER A 432 -19.71 12.39 3.91
C SER A 432 -20.58 13.64 4.08
N GLU A 433 -21.63 13.59 4.91
CA GLU A 433 -22.42 14.77 5.25
C GLU A 433 -21.59 15.83 5.97
N ALA A 434 -20.75 15.43 6.92
CA ALA A 434 -19.87 16.36 7.64
C ALA A 434 -18.83 17.04 6.73
N VAL A 435 -18.31 16.33 5.72
CA VAL A 435 -17.22 16.83 4.87
C VAL A 435 -17.73 17.59 3.64
N VAL A 436 -18.81 17.12 3.00
CA VAL A 436 -19.31 17.70 1.74
C VAL A 436 -20.75 18.20 1.82
N GLY A 437 -21.37 18.17 3.00
CA GLY A 437 -22.70 18.71 3.27
C GLY A 437 -23.86 17.82 2.82
N GLN A 438 -23.59 16.60 2.34
CA GLN A 438 -24.61 15.61 1.96
C GLN A 438 -24.14 14.18 2.23
N ALA A 439 -25.05 13.33 2.70
CA ALA A 439 -24.84 11.89 2.76
C ALA A 439 -24.74 11.31 1.33
N LEU A 440 -23.58 10.79 0.97
CA LEU A 440 -23.30 10.26 -0.36
C LEU A 440 -23.73 8.80 -0.49
N PRO A 441 -24.18 8.37 -1.69
CA PRO A 441 -24.67 7.02 -1.90
C PRO A 441 -23.55 5.97 -1.86
N THR A 442 -23.85 4.81 -1.28
CA THR A 442 -22.94 3.65 -1.18
C THR A 442 -23.50 2.40 -1.86
N SER A 443 -22.63 1.45 -2.20
CA SER A 443 -22.97 0.08 -2.63
C SER A 443 -22.09 -0.94 -1.94
N ILE A 444 -22.58 -2.17 -1.87
CA ILE A 444 -21.78 -3.35 -1.53
C ILE A 444 -21.14 -3.87 -2.82
N LYS A 445 -19.85 -4.22 -2.75
CA LYS A 445 -19.14 -4.89 -3.84
C LYS A 445 -19.10 -6.38 -3.59
N LEU A 446 -19.66 -7.14 -4.53
CA LEU A 446 -19.47 -8.59 -4.64
C LEU A 446 -18.66 -8.89 -5.91
N PRO A 447 -17.73 -9.86 -5.89
CA PRO A 447 -16.81 -10.14 -7.02
C PRO A 447 -17.51 -10.37 -8.36
N ASP A 448 -18.65 -11.06 -8.33
CA ASP A 448 -19.38 -11.48 -9.52
C ASP A 448 -20.46 -10.49 -9.95
N MET A 449 -20.52 -9.29 -9.34
CA MET A 449 -21.54 -8.30 -9.62
C MET A 449 -20.95 -6.98 -10.15
N PRO A 450 -21.64 -6.31 -11.10
CA PRO A 450 -21.27 -4.98 -11.52
C PRO A 450 -21.27 -3.97 -10.34
N GLU A 451 -20.34 -3.02 -10.36
CA GLU A 451 -20.12 -1.99 -9.32
C GLU A 451 -21.40 -1.21 -8.90
N TYR A 452 -22.37 -1.08 -9.81
CA TYR A 452 -23.62 -0.34 -9.61
C TYR A 452 -24.85 -1.24 -9.45
N ALA A 453 -24.66 -2.56 -9.46
CA ALA A 453 -25.75 -3.50 -9.23
C ALA A 453 -26.29 -3.35 -7.80
N HIS A 454 -27.60 -3.55 -7.67
CA HIS A 454 -28.23 -3.71 -6.37
C HIS A 454 -27.91 -5.11 -5.85
N VAL A 455 -27.31 -5.20 -4.67
CA VAL A 455 -27.11 -6.46 -3.93
C VAL A 455 -28.29 -6.63 -2.99
N SER A 456 -29.07 -7.70 -3.16
CA SER A 456 -30.14 -8.03 -2.21
C SER A 456 -29.57 -8.60 -0.91
N ASP A 457 -30.36 -8.54 0.17
CA ASP A 457 -29.97 -9.15 1.45
C ASP A 457 -29.73 -10.66 1.32
N GLU A 458 -30.51 -11.34 0.46
CA GLU A 458 -30.33 -12.76 0.13
C GLU A 458 -28.96 -13.03 -0.52
N GLN A 459 -28.55 -12.22 -1.51
CA GLN A 459 -27.26 -12.36 -2.19
C GLN A 459 -26.09 -12.08 -1.25
N LEU A 460 -26.24 -11.07 -0.38
CA LEU A 460 -25.24 -10.76 0.63
C LEU A 460 -25.10 -11.91 1.64
N GLN A 461 -26.22 -12.44 2.11
CA GLN A 461 -26.23 -13.55 3.06
C GLN A 461 -25.61 -14.80 2.45
N GLU A 462 -25.97 -15.15 1.21
CA GLU A 462 -25.37 -16.27 0.47
C GLU A 462 -23.86 -16.08 0.32
N HIS A 463 -23.38 -14.88 -0.02
CA HIS A 463 -21.95 -14.58 -0.10
C HIS A 463 -21.23 -14.79 1.23
N ILE A 464 -21.83 -14.41 2.36
CA ILE A 464 -21.27 -14.59 3.69
C ILE A 464 -21.24 -16.08 4.06
N GLU A 465 -22.35 -16.79 3.91
CA GLU A 465 -22.49 -18.20 4.26
C GLU A 465 -21.50 -19.09 3.50
N ASN A 466 -21.34 -18.83 2.19
CA ASN A 466 -20.38 -19.55 1.36
C ASN A 466 -18.92 -19.39 1.82
N ARG A 467 -18.62 -18.38 2.64
CA ARG A 467 -17.27 -18.10 3.15
C ARG A 467 -17.06 -18.55 4.59
N GLN A 468 -18.12 -18.76 5.37
CA GLN A 468 -17.99 -19.14 6.78
C GLN A 468 -17.25 -20.47 7.01
N GLY A 469 -17.22 -21.38 6.03
CA GLY A 469 -16.52 -22.68 6.13
C GLY A 469 -15.11 -22.71 5.54
N ILE A 470 -14.67 -21.63 4.87
CA ILE A 470 -13.44 -21.65 4.07
C ILE A 470 -12.23 -21.30 4.93
N ARG A 471 -11.39 -22.29 5.27
CA ARG A 471 -10.10 -22.09 5.95
C ARG A 471 -9.12 -23.18 5.52
N CYS A 472 -8.10 -22.83 4.73
CA CYS A 472 -7.05 -23.77 4.38
C CYS A 472 -6.09 -24.00 5.56
N VAL A 473 -5.34 -25.12 5.50
CA VAL A 473 -4.40 -25.53 6.57
C VAL A 473 -3.41 -24.40 6.90
N GLY A 474 -2.82 -23.79 5.87
CA GLY A 474 -1.81 -22.75 6.06
C GLY A 474 -2.36 -21.48 6.71
N TYR A 475 -3.62 -21.12 6.44
CA TYR A 475 -4.29 -20.03 7.15
C TYR A 475 -4.47 -20.36 8.63
N MET A 476 -4.93 -21.57 8.96
CA MET A 476 -5.13 -21.99 10.34
C MET A 476 -3.81 -22.04 11.12
N ASP A 477 -2.71 -22.49 10.50
CA ASP A 477 -1.40 -22.48 11.15
C ASP A 477 -0.95 -21.06 11.52
N ARG A 478 -1.15 -20.09 10.62
CA ARG A 478 -0.85 -18.66 10.89
C ARG A 478 -1.77 -18.09 11.96
N LEU A 479 -3.06 -18.41 11.91
CA LEU A 479 -4.04 -18.02 12.92
C LEU A 479 -3.64 -18.54 14.30
N PHE A 480 -3.33 -19.82 14.45
CA PHE A 480 -2.91 -20.39 15.74
C PHE A 480 -1.60 -19.79 16.23
N SER A 481 -0.63 -19.59 15.34
CA SER A 481 0.63 -18.92 15.69
C SER A 481 0.39 -17.50 16.21
N TYR A 482 -0.55 -16.78 15.59
CA TYR A 482 -0.99 -15.47 16.05
C TYR A 482 -1.65 -15.55 17.44
N GLN A 483 -2.56 -16.50 17.69
CA GLN A 483 -3.22 -16.65 19.00
C GLN A 483 -2.21 -17.03 20.10
N GLU A 484 -1.25 -17.92 19.80
CA GLU A 484 -0.18 -18.31 20.73
C GLU A 484 0.72 -17.13 21.08
N ARG A 485 1.09 -16.32 20.08
CA ARG A 485 1.96 -15.15 20.26
C ARG A 485 1.26 -14.01 21.02
N THR A 486 -0.02 -13.78 20.76
CA THR A 486 -0.75 -12.62 21.30
C THR A 486 -1.61 -12.94 22.53
N GLY A 487 -1.93 -14.21 22.76
CA GLY A 487 -2.90 -14.64 23.76
C GLY A 487 -4.36 -14.31 23.39
N ARG A 488 -4.64 -13.74 22.21
CA ARG A 488 -5.99 -13.42 21.75
C ARG A 488 -6.64 -14.65 21.13
N GLY A 489 -7.70 -15.17 21.73
CA GLY A 489 -8.58 -16.17 21.11
C GLY A 489 -9.58 -15.47 20.18
N ILE A 490 -9.37 -15.58 18.88
CA ILE A 490 -10.20 -14.95 17.83
C ILE A 490 -11.01 -15.97 17.03
N SER A 491 -10.62 -17.24 17.05
CA SER A 491 -11.39 -18.33 16.42
C SER A 491 -11.97 -19.28 17.46
N PRO A 492 -13.22 -19.75 17.28
CA PRO A 492 -13.79 -20.81 18.12
C PRO A 492 -13.20 -22.19 17.81
N VAL A 493 -12.45 -22.36 16.71
CA VAL A 493 -11.89 -23.65 16.28
C VAL A 493 -10.56 -23.91 16.99
N SER A 494 -10.42 -25.07 17.65
CA SER A 494 -9.14 -25.46 18.26
C SER A 494 -8.20 -26.10 17.23
N ARG A 495 -6.88 -26.09 17.48
CA ARG A 495 -5.89 -26.74 16.59
C ARG A 495 -6.18 -28.23 16.38
N ARG A 496 -6.66 -28.92 17.41
CA ARG A 496 -7.04 -30.33 17.33
C ARG A 496 -8.26 -30.53 16.44
N ASP A 497 -9.28 -29.69 16.59
CA ASP A 497 -10.52 -29.79 15.81
C ASP A 497 -10.27 -29.43 14.34
N ALA A 498 -9.40 -28.46 14.07
CA ALA A 498 -8.96 -28.15 12.72
C ALA A 498 -8.26 -29.35 12.06
N GLN A 499 -7.29 -29.97 12.75
CA GLN A 499 -6.57 -31.15 12.25
C GLN A 499 -7.51 -32.33 11.94
N GLU A 500 -8.48 -32.61 12.82
CA GLU A 500 -9.48 -33.65 12.59
C GLU A 500 -10.43 -33.27 11.43
N GLY A 501 -10.84 -31.99 11.35
CA GLY A 501 -11.65 -31.46 10.25
C GLY A 501 -10.98 -31.63 8.88
N TYR A 502 -9.69 -31.33 8.76
CA TYR A 502 -8.92 -31.58 7.54
C TYR A 502 -8.80 -33.07 7.21
N ARG A 503 -8.53 -33.90 8.21
CA ARG A 503 -8.46 -35.36 8.04
C ARG A 503 -9.79 -35.94 7.51
N LEU A 504 -10.91 -35.38 7.95
CA LEU A 504 -12.26 -35.80 7.55
C LEU A 504 -12.78 -35.10 6.28
N GLY A 505 -12.01 -34.17 5.69
CA GLY A 505 -12.44 -33.38 4.52
C GLY A 505 -13.58 -32.40 4.80
N LEU A 506 -13.77 -32.03 6.07
CA LEU A 506 -14.80 -31.08 6.52
C LEU A 506 -14.31 -29.62 6.50
N LEU A 507 -13.00 -29.41 6.39
CA LEU A 507 -12.36 -28.12 6.16
C LEU A 507 -11.61 -28.18 4.83
N GLY A 508 -11.77 -27.11 4.04
CA GLY A 508 -11.29 -27.01 2.66
C GLY A 508 -9.80 -26.76 2.49
#